data_AF-A0AAD2GXT7-F1
#
_entry.id   AF-A0AAD2GXT7-F1
#
_cell.length_a   1.000
_cell.length_b   1.000
_cell.length_c   1.000
_cell.angle_alpha   90.00
_cell.angle_beta   90.00
_cell.angle_gamma   90.00
#
_symmetry.space_group_name_H-M   'P 1'
#
loop_
_entity.id
_entity.type
_entity.pdbx_description
1 polymer ?
#
loop_
_entity_poly.entity_id
_entity_poly.type
_entity_poly.pdbx_seq_one_letter_code
_entity_poly.pdbx_strand_id
1 'polypeptide(L)'
;MIIDESEEPSSSVKSPTEVSSTAFNQTEAGVGPLQQLLPPPYVSYQAVLPPVVTSPPRRQKQRWARLHKTRRRLAFASIALNCLFFLLLLRITRRERTTERMGRDKHGDTDITIPPILPVIPVAKPDPRSGKCVASATWSNATFISPDDDSPFNTTSHASFTFPDASSAMFLIAQGAQLGGHLQVVATSPHALPRVDIQARYCSARVLDRSAVCQMEQKKTGSVGLGIFTPHAFDGQSATDALDFTITLFLPTSSDPGSNSAVYNLETNLPQFSQSFDALRDVVRFDQLKIEGRGKPIHAKSVFANNATVMNANAKISGSFETSSSLILSTTNAPVLSSIKLHHRNIFKTTHLRIETCNAEIDAPISLFTTAANGQGGRFNISATTTNAPMTMTFPSAPARSILHLDAETKNSPASVWLNEAFEGDFTLFSNVVLVDQLPYVDIRKLRTVDWQSDLKRLGFVKGEVRWKMPILGGAKKPLGSVRISTNNSFLKLHV
;
A
#
# COMPACT_ATOMS: atom_id res chain seq x y z
N MET A 1 41.74 -56.50 46.70
CA MET A 1 42.93 -57.18 46.16
C MET A 1 42.87 -57.02 44.66
N ILE A 2 43.72 -56.15 44.09
CA ILE A 2 44.03 -56.04 42.64
C ILE A 2 42.86 -55.50 41.75
N ILE A 3 42.91 -54.45 40.89
CA ILE A 3 43.93 -53.81 40.01
C ILE A 3 43.91 -54.49 38.59
N ASP A 4 43.88 -53.84 37.42
CA ASP A 4 44.22 -52.45 37.06
C ASP A 4 43.36 -51.80 35.92
N GLU A 5 43.76 -50.57 35.56
CA GLU A 5 43.57 -49.73 34.37
C GLU A 5 43.48 -50.34 32.94
N SER A 6 42.96 -49.55 31.98
CA SER A 6 43.37 -49.44 30.55
C SER A 6 42.57 -48.30 29.89
N GLU A 7 43.14 -47.11 29.66
CA GLU A 7 44.03 -46.67 28.56
C GLU A 7 43.30 -45.97 27.37
N GLU A 8 43.77 -44.77 27.04
CA GLU A 8 43.35 -43.97 25.87
C GLU A 8 44.10 -44.39 24.59
N PRO A 9 43.60 -44.01 23.40
CA PRO A 9 44.46 -43.74 22.26
C PRO A 9 44.50 -42.24 21.93
N SER A 10 45.66 -41.62 22.19
CA SER A 10 46.00 -40.28 21.69
C SER A 10 46.06 -40.25 20.16
N SER A 11 45.57 -39.17 19.53
CA SER A 11 45.83 -38.90 18.11
C SER A 11 46.39 -37.49 17.91
N SER A 12 47.56 -37.42 17.30
CA SER A 12 48.37 -36.21 17.15
C SER A 12 47.88 -35.32 16.01
N VAL A 13 47.42 -34.11 16.31
CA VAL A 13 47.17 -33.07 15.30
C VAL A 13 48.50 -32.40 14.91
N LYS A 14 48.87 -32.51 13.64
CA LYS A 14 50.07 -31.85 13.08
C LYS A 14 49.78 -30.39 12.72
N SER A 15 50.71 -29.51 13.07
CA SER A 15 50.77 -28.13 12.63
C SER A 15 51.17 -28.02 11.13
N PRO A 16 50.58 -27.09 10.36
CA PRO A 16 51.21 -26.49 9.18
C PRO A 16 51.87 -25.17 9.63
N THR A 17 53.19 -25.09 9.76
CA THR A 17 54.15 -24.86 8.65
C THR A 17 53.89 -23.56 7.91
N GLU A 18 54.63 -22.52 8.30
CA GLU A 18 54.80 -21.29 7.53
C GLU A 18 55.40 -21.59 6.16
N VAL A 19 54.95 -20.90 5.11
CA VAL A 19 55.66 -20.83 3.83
C VAL A 19 55.78 -19.38 3.40
N SER A 20 57.01 -18.97 3.10
CA SER A 20 57.40 -17.59 2.88
C SER A 20 56.78 -16.94 1.64
N SER A 21 56.59 -15.63 1.79
CA SER A 21 56.66 -14.61 0.75
C SER A 21 57.38 -15.01 -0.55
N THR A 22 56.69 -14.88 -1.69
CA THR A 22 57.32 -14.68 -2.99
C THR A 22 56.80 -13.37 -3.60
N ALA A 23 57.73 -12.54 -4.08
CA ALA A 23 57.41 -11.21 -4.58
C ALA A 23 56.63 -11.27 -5.91
N PHE A 24 55.60 -10.43 -6.04
CA PHE A 24 54.91 -10.22 -7.31
C PHE A 24 55.48 -8.97 -7.99
N ASN A 25 56.14 -9.15 -9.14
CA ASN A 25 56.69 -8.05 -9.93
C ASN A 25 55.57 -7.15 -10.47
N GLN A 26 55.69 -5.85 -10.23
CA GLN A 26 54.97 -4.85 -11.01
C GLN A 26 55.42 -4.97 -12.47
N THR A 27 54.47 -5.15 -13.38
CA THR A 27 54.70 -5.04 -14.82
C THR A 27 53.77 -3.95 -15.34
N GLU A 28 54.33 -2.80 -15.70
CA GLU A 28 53.56 -1.69 -16.24
C GLU A 28 52.96 -2.06 -17.61
N ALA A 29 51.65 -2.17 -17.68
CA ALA A 29 50.92 -2.28 -18.95
C ALA A 29 50.51 -0.88 -19.42
N GLY A 30 50.96 -0.50 -20.62
CA GLY A 30 50.91 0.88 -21.10
C GLY A 30 49.50 1.48 -21.25
N VAL A 31 49.38 2.76 -20.90
CA VAL A 31 48.19 3.58 -21.13
C VAL A 31 48.06 3.87 -22.63
N GLY A 32 47.13 3.19 -23.30
CA GLY A 32 46.72 3.53 -24.66
C GLY A 32 45.91 4.84 -24.69
N PRO A 33 46.03 5.67 -25.74
CA PRO A 33 45.33 6.95 -25.81
C PRO A 33 43.81 6.77 -25.96
N LEU A 34 43.05 7.47 -25.13
CA LEU A 34 41.58 7.56 -25.24
C LEU A 34 41.19 8.24 -26.56
N GLN A 35 40.72 7.46 -27.54
CA GLN A 35 40.02 8.01 -28.70
C GLN A 35 38.73 8.69 -28.25
N GLN A 36 38.71 10.01 -28.32
CA GLN A 36 37.48 10.80 -28.19
C GLN A 36 36.58 10.49 -29.39
N LEU A 37 35.54 9.69 -29.16
CA LEU A 37 34.43 9.56 -30.09
C LEU A 37 33.64 10.87 -30.11
N LEU A 38 33.83 11.65 -31.18
CA LEU A 38 33.02 12.84 -31.46
C LEU A 38 31.53 12.44 -31.53
N PRO A 39 30.62 13.23 -30.93
CA PRO A 39 29.19 13.00 -31.09
C PRO A 39 28.79 13.15 -32.56
N PRO A 40 27.82 12.36 -33.06
CA PRO A 40 27.35 12.50 -34.43
C PRO A 40 26.75 13.90 -34.67
N PRO A 41 26.87 14.45 -35.89
CA PRO A 41 26.39 15.80 -36.19
C PRO A 41 24.89 15.90 -35.96
N TYR A 42 24.47 16.94 -35.22
CA TYR A 42 23.07 17.30 -35.06
C TYR A 42 22.44 17.55 -36.45
N VAL A 43 21.54 16.66 -36.87
CA VAL A 43 20.73 16.88 -38.06
C VAL A 43 19.76 18.03 -37.75
N SER A 44 19.91 19.13 -38.48
CA SER A 44 19.06 20.32 -38.33
C SER A 44 17.60 19.98 -38.63
N TYR A 45 16.73 20.09 -37.63
CA TYR A 45 15.29 19.91 -37.79
C TYR A 45 14.72 20.96 -38.77
N GLN A 46 14.27 20.51 -39.94
CA GLN A 46 13.35 21.32 -40.75
C GLN A 46 12.00 21.37 -40.04
N ALA A 47 11.53 22.57 -39.72
CA ALA A 47 10.24 22.79 -39.10
C ALA A 47 9.11 22.43 -40.09
N VAL A 48 8.51 21.26 -39.90
CA VAL A 48 7.28 20.88 -40.61
C VAL A 48 6.16 21.78 -40.10
N LEU A 49 5.62 22.62 -40.98
CA LEU A 49 4.49 23.50 -40.66
C LEU A 49 3.29 22.66 -40.18
N PRO A 50 2.62 23.05 -39.07
CA PRO A 50 1.46 22.33 -38.59
C PRO A 50 0.31 22.42 -39.63
N PRO A 51 -0.51 21.36 -39.77
CA PRO A 51 -1.63 21.38 -40.70
C PRO A 51 -2.61 22.51 -40.36
N VAL A 52 -3.05 23.23 -41.40
CA VAL A 52 -3.99 24.35 -41.26
C VAL A 52 -5.32 23.86 -40.72
N VAL A 53 -5.60 24.13 -39.45
CA VAL A 53 -6.87 23.80 -38.80
C VAL A 53 -7.96 24.72 -39.34
N THR A 54 -8.74 24.22 -40.31
CA THR A 54 -9.92 24.93 -40.83
C THR A 54 -10.95 25.11 -39.72
N SER A 55 -11.24 26.37 -39.36
CA SER A 55 -12.17 26.70 -38.29
C SER A 55 -13.60 26.17 -38.57
N PRO A 56 -14.30 25.58 -37.58
CA PRO A 56 -15.63 25.01 -37.79
C PRO A 56 -16.70 26.08 -38.10
N PRO A 57 -17.76 25.72 -38.85
CA PRO A 57 -18.71 26.69 -39.40
C PRO A 57 -19.46 27.50 -38.33
N ARG A 58 -19.52 28.81 -38.55
CA ARG A 58 -20.01 29.85 -37.61
C ARG A 58 -21.41 29.61 -37.03
N ARG A 59 -22.27 28.81 -37.68
CA ARG A 59 -23.65 28.50 -37.22
C ARG A 59 -23.71 27.58 -36.00
N GLN A 60 -22.67 26.83 -35.66
CA GLN A 60 -22.76 25.87 -34.54
C GLN A 60 -22.62 26.55 -33.15
N LYS A 61 -21.84 27.63 -33.03
CA LYS A 61 -21.54 28.32 -31.75
C LYS A 61 -22.80 28.78 -30.99
N GLN A 62 -23.86 29.19 -31.68
CA GLN A 62 -25.09 29.69 -31.02
C GLN A 62 -25.93 28.60 -30.36
N ARG A 63 -25.84 27.33 -30.79
CA ARG A 63 -26.60 26.22 -30.19
C ARG A 63 -25.93 25.72 -28.90
N TRP A 64 -24.60 25.66 -28.87
CA TRP A 64 -23.79 25.32 -27.69
C TRP A 64 -23.98 26.31 -26.53
N ALA A 65 -24.06 27.62 -26.81
CA ALA A 65 -24.25 28.65 -25.79
C ALA A 65 -25.56 28.50 -25.00
N ARG A 66 -26.64 28.02 -25.63
CA ARG A 66 -27.95 27.82 -24.95
C ARG A 66 -27.94 26.58 -24.05
N LEU A 67 -27.33 25.48 -24.49
CA LEU A 67 -27.21 24.23 -23.72
C LEU A 67 -26.29 24.34 -22.49
N HIS A 68 -25.20 25.11 -22.58
CA HIS A 68 -24.35 25.37 -21.40
C HIS A 68 -25.06 26.20 -20.33
N LYS A 69 -25.98 27.10 -20.69
CA LYS A 69 -26.69 27.96 -19.73
C LYS A 69 -27.72 27.18 -18.91
N THR A 70 -28.38 26.17 -19.48
CA THR A 70 -29.26 25.25 -18.72
C THR A 70 -28.48 24.23 -17.89
N ARG A 71 -27.41 23.61 -18.43
CA ARG A 71 -26.57 22.68 -17.64
C ARG A 71 -25.92 23.36 -16.42
N ARG A 72 -25.43 24.59 -16.54
CA ARG A 72 -24.90 25.35 -15.38
C ARG A 72 -25.96 25.55 -14.29
N ARG A 73 -27.21 25.89 -14.64
CA ARG A 73 -28.30 26.06 -13.66
C ARG A 73 -28.60 24.77 -12.89
N LEU A 74 -28.62 23.61 -13.56
CA LEU A 74 -28.82 22.32 -12.91
C LEU A 74 -27.64 21.93 -11.99
N ALA A 75 -26.40 22.20 -12.41
CA ALA A 75 -25.23 21.97 -11.57
C ALA A 75 -25.26 22.83 -10.29
N PHE A 76 -25.55 24.14 -10.40
CA PHE A 76 -25.70 25.02 -9.23
C PHE A 76 -26.85 24.58 -8.30
N ALA A 77 -27.99 24.13 -8.85
CA ALA A 77 -29.09 23.59 -8.05
C ALA A 77 -28.68 22.31 -7.29
N SER A 78 -27.92 21.41 -7.92
CA SER A 78 -27.41 20.20 -7.26
C SER A 78 -26.42 20.53 -6.14
N ILE A 79 -25.50 21.48 -6.35
CA ILE A 79 -24.56 21.94 -5.31
C ILE A 79 -25.34 22.57 -4.14
N ALA A 80 -26.30 23.45 -4.42
CA ALA A 80 -27.13 24.08 -3.38
C ALA A 80 -27.93 23.05 -2.57
N LEU A 81 -28.49 22.02 -3.21
CA LEU A 81 -29.23 20.94 -2.53
C LEU A 81 -28.30 20.12 -1.62
N ASN A 82 -27.10 19.77 -2.08
CA ASN A 82 -26.10 19.07 -1.26
C ASN A 82 -25.62 19.91 -0.07
N CYS A 83 -25.39 21.21 -0.26
CA CYS A 83 -25.06 22.13 0.83
C CYS A 83 -26.21 22.22 1.86
N LEU A 84 -27.47 22.29 1.41
CA LEU A 84 -28.64 22.32 2.30
C LEU A 84 -28.75 21.03 3.12
N PHE A 85 -28.53 19.87 2.47
CA PHE A 85 -28.53 18.57 3.13
C PHE A 85 -27.41 18.45 4.18
N PHE A 86 -26.19 18.91 3.85
CA PHE A 86 -25.07 18.91 4.80
C PHE A 86 -25.32 19.85 5.99
N LEU A 87 -25.94 21.01 5.77
CA LEU A 87 -26.35 21.92 6.84
C LEU A 87 -27.47 21.33 7.73
N LEU A 88 -28.38 20.52 7.17
CA LEU A 88 -29.38 19.79 7.94
C LEU A 88 -28.73 18.70 8.81
N LEU A 89 -27.78 17.92 8.28
CA LEU A 89 -27.01 16.95 9.07
C LEU A 89 -26.21 17.62 10.20
N LEU A 90 -25.60 18.78 9.94
CA LEU A 90 -24.91 19.58 10.96
C LEU A 90 -25.88 20.14 12.02
N ARG A 91 -27.14 20.43 11.68
CA ARG A 91 -28.16 20.81 12.68
C ARG A 91 -28.65 19.63 13.51
N ILE A 92 -28.85 18.45 12.90
CA ILE A 92 -29.26 17.24 13.63
C ILE A 92 -28.18 16.83 14.63
N THR A 93 -26.93 16.73 14.19
CA THR A 93 -25.78 16.38 15.06
C THR A 93 -25.45 17.43 16.12
N ARG A 94 -25.78 18.72 15.90
CA ARG A 94 -25.72 19.74 16.96
C ARG A 94 -26.87 19.61 17.98
N ARG A 95 -28.07 19.19 17.57
CA ARG A 95 -29.24 19.10 18.45
C ARG A 95 -29.05 18.08 19.57
N GLU A 96 -28.43 16.94 19.29
CA GLU A 96 -28.12 15.91 20.28
C GLU A 96 -27.13 16.39 21.36
N ARG A 97 -26.19 17.29 21.02
CA ARG A 97 -25.20 17.83 21.97
C ARG A 97 -25.76 18.89 22.92
N THR A 98 -26.97 19.40 22.69
CA THR A 98 -27.58 20.45 23.54
C THR A 98 -28.46 19.91 24.66
N THR A 99 -28.87 18.64 24.63
CA THR A 99 -29.73 18.04 25.65
C THR A 99 -29.02 17.55 26.91
N GLU A 100 -27.68 17.49 26.93
CA GLU A 100 -26.89 17.07 28.11
C GLU A 100 -26.45 18.25 29.02
N ARG A 101 -26.90 19.49 28.75
CA ARG A 101 -26.38 20.69 29.44
C ARG A 101 -27.38 21.49 30.29
N MET A 102 -28.59 21.00 30.51
CA MET A 102 -29.55 21.61 31.45
C MET A 102 -29.90 20.64 32.58
N GLY A 103 -29.15 20.72 33.68
CA GLY A 103 -29.38 19.82 34.82
C GLY A 103 -28.38 19.88 35.97
N ARG A 104 -27.72 21.03 36.25
CA ARG A 104 -26.85 21.14 37.43
C ARG A 104 -26.64 22.56 37.97
N ASP A 105 -27.72 23.20 38.39
CA ASP A 105 -27.67 24.37 39.30
C ASP A 105 -28.60 24.15 40.50
N LYS A 106 -28.05 23.56 41.56
CA LYS A 106 -28.54 23.72 42.94
C LYS A 106 -27.32 23.73 43.86
N HIS A 107 -26.93 24.90 44.33
CA HIS A 107 -26.10 25.02 45.52
C HIS A 107 -26.94 24.56 46.73
N GLY A 108 -26.45 23.53 47.40
CA GLY A 108 -26.92 23.06 48.71
C GLY A 108 -25.70 22.88 49.57
N ASP A 109 -25.57 23.74 50.57
CA ASP A 109 -24.54 23.73 51.60
C ASP A 109 -24.63 22.43 52.43
N THR A 110 -23.53 21.68 52.58
CA THR A 110 -23.24 20.77 53.71
C THR A 110 -21.89 20.04 53.57
N ASP A 111 -21.21 19.96 54.71
CA ASP A 111 -20.16 19.03 55.14
C ASP A 111 -18.95 18.67 54.24
N ILE A 112 -17.77 18.82 54.85
CA ILE A 112 -16.49 18.25 54.42
C ILE A 112 -16.53 16.73 54.63
N THR A 113 -17.32 16.07 53.80
CA THR A 113 -17.38 14.61 53.73
C THR A 113 -16.12 14.15 52.99
N ILE A 114 -15.33 13.28 53.63
CA ILE A 114 -14.14 12.67 53.02
C ILE A 114 -14.52 12.14 51.62
N PRO A 115 -13.81 12.54 50.54
CA PRO A 115 -14.23 12.18 49.20
C PRO A 115 -14.30 10.66 49.09
N PRO A 116 -15.41 10.09 48.59
CA PRO A 116 -15.54 8.63 48.47
C PRO A 116 -14.39 8.11 47.61
N ILE A 117 -13.83 6.98 48.04
CA ILE A 117 -12.71 6.29 47.38
C ILE A 117 -12.94 6.32 45.87
N LEU A 118 -12.04 6.99 45.14
CA LEU A 118 -12.18 7.21 43.70
C LEU A 118 -12.52 5.87 43.03
N PRO A 119 -13.60 5.80 42.23
CA PRO A 119 -14.05 4.52 41.69
C PRO A 119 -12.92 3.89 40.88
N VAL A 120 -12.61 2.63 41.19
CA VAL A 120 -11.58 1.86 40.48
C VAL A 120 -11.96 1.80 39.01
N ILE A 121 -11.26 2.60 38.19
CA ILE A 121 -11.55 2.71 36.78
C ILE A 121 -11.28 1.33 36.14
N PRO A 122 -12.24 0.75 35.42
CA PRO A 122 -12.07 -0.58 34.85
C PRO A 122 -10.93 -0.58 33.83
N VAL A 123 -9.97 -1.49 34.05
CA VAL A 123 -8.93 -1.83 33.06
C VAL A 123 -9.59 -2.24 31.75
N ALA A 124 -9.05 -1.77 30.62
CA ALA A 124 -9.57 -2.11 29.31
C ALA A 124 -9.56 -3.64 29.10
N LYS A 125 -10.72 -4.21 28.74
CA LYS A 125 -10.86 -5.65 28.45
C LYS A 125 -10.99 -5.86 26.94
N PRO A 126 -10.40 -6.93 26.38
CA PRO A 126 -10.63 -7.30 24.99
C PRO A 126 -12.11 -7.58 24.72
N ASP A 127 -12.64 -7.13 23.57
CA ASP A 127 -13.94 -7.62 23.09
C ASP A 127 -13.86 -9.16 22.96
N PRO A 128 -14.80 -9.93 23.56
CA PRO A 128 -14.86 -11.39 23.45
C PRO A 128 -14.78 -11.94 22.02
N ARG A 129 -15.13 -11.15 21.00
CA ARG A 129 -15.02 -11.50 19.57
C ARG A 129 -13.58 -11.52 19.06
N SER A 130 -12.69 -10.79 19.71
CA SER A 130 -11.30 -10.57 19.28
C SER A 130 -10.34 -11.71 19.63
N GLY A 131 -10.74 -12.59 20.56
CA GLY A 131 -9.94 -13.72 21.04
C GLY A 131 -9.79 -13.76 22.55
N LYS A 132 -9.04 -14.75 23.05
CA LYS A 132 -8.69 -14.87 24.47
C LYS A 132 -7.30 -14.27 24.70
N CYS A 133 -7.12 -13.46 25.74
CA CYS A 133 -5.78 -13.11 26.23
C CYS A 133 -5.17 -14.34 26.92
N VAL A 134 -4.02 -14.80 26.44
CA VAL A 134 -3.31 -15.99 26.95
C VAL A 134 -2.16 -15.59 27.87
N ALA A 135 -1.46 -14.50 27.55
CA ALA A 135 -0.47 -13.88 28.41
C ALA A 135 -0.60 -12.34 28.35
N SER A 136 -0.50 -11.68 29.50
CA SER A 136 -0.43 -10.22 29.58
C SER A 136 1.02 -9.74 29.47
N ALA A 137 1.23 -8.53 28.96
CA ALA A 137 2.56 -7.91 28.92
C ALA A 137 3.15 -7.78 30.32
N THR A 138 4.36 -8.29 30.50
CA THR A 138 5.20 -7.99 31.66
C THR A 138 6.10 -6.83 31.28
N TRP A 139 5.76 -5.63 31.76
CA TRP A 139 6.52 -4.42 31.46
C TRP A 139 7.86 -4.43 32.19
N SER A 140 8.91 -3.96 31.52
CA SER A 140 10.18 -3.60 32.15
C SER A 140 9.95 -2.50 33.20
N ASN A 141 10.93 -2.34 34.09
CA ASN A 141 11.01 -1.14 34.92
C ASN A 141 10.95 0.11 34.03
N ALA A 142 10.19 1.10 34.50
CA ALA A 142 10.04 2.39 33.84
C ALA A 142 11.41 3.07 33.74
N THR A 143 11.79 3.48 32.54
CA THR A 143 12.98 4.29 32.30
C THR A 143 12.57 5.72 32.02
N PHE A 144 13.19 6.67 32.73
CA PHE A 144 12.98 8.09 32.49
C PHE A 144 13.74 8.49 31.22
N ILE A 145 13.02 9.04 30.24
CA ILE A 145 13.64 9.66 29.08
C ILE A 145 13.82 11.14 29.42
N SER A 146 15.03 11.68 29.21
CA SER A 146 15.21 13.13 29.23
C SER A 146 14.24 13.75 28.23
N PRO A 147 13.43 14.76 28.59
CA PRO A 147 12.53 15.38 27.64
C PRO A 147 13.34 16.02 26.51
N ASP A 148 13.31 15.40 25.33
CA ASP A 148 13.63 16.07 24.07
C ASP A 148 12.58 17.17 23.85
N ASP A 149 12.98 18.34 23.34
CA ASP A 149 12.13 19.54 23.22
C ASP A 149 10.79 19.29 22.49
N ASP A 150 10.71 18.26 21.65
CA ASP A 150 9.54 17.90 20.84
C ASP A 150 8.65 16.77 21.42
N SER A 151 9.02 16.15 22.56
CA SER A 151 8.28 14.99 23.10
C SER A 151 7.58 15.25 24.44
N PRO A 152 6.25 15.05 24.55
CA PRO A 152 5.54 15.18 25.83
C PRO A 152 5.80 13.99 26.78
N PHE A 153 6.40 12.90 26.30
CA PHE A 153 6.60 11.67 27.05
C PHE A 153 7.92 11.72 27.83
N ASN A 154 7.83 11.53 29.14
CA ASN A 154 9.00 11.50 30.05
C ASN A 154 9.37 10.08 30.50
N THR A 155 8.55 9.07 30.20
CA THR A 155 8.72 7.71 30.69
C THR A 155 8.52 6.70 29.56
N THR A 156 9.32 5.63 29.56
CA THR A 156 9.09 4.48 28.68
C THR A 156 9.30 3.14 29.37
N SER A 157 8.49 2.16 28.94
CA SER A 157 8.53 0.78 29.40
C SER A 157 8.45 -0.17 28.21
N HIS A 158 9.14 -1.29 28.30
CA HIS A 158 9.26 -2.28 27.23
C HIS A 158 8.58 -3.59 27.60
N ALA A 159 8.00 -4.27 26.62
CA ALA A 159 7.52 -5.64 26.73
C ALA A 159 7.85 -6.40 25.45
N SER A 160 7.97 -7.72 25.52
CA SER A 160 8.22 -8.56 24.35
C SER A 160 7.41 -9.85 24.40
N PHE A 161 6.96 -10.32 23.24
CA PHE A 161 6.31 -11.61 23.08
C PHE A 161 7.00 -12.42 21.98
N THR A 162 7.24 -13.70 22.24
CA THR A 162 7.76 -14.66 21.25
C THR A 162 6.64 -15.61 20.82
N PHE A 163 6.46 -15.79 19.53
CA PHE A 163 5.49 -16.76 18.99
C PHE A 163 6.18 -18.11 18.74
N PRO A 164 5.55 -19.25 19.11
CA PRO A 164 6.21 -20.55 19.07
C PRO A 164 6.35 -21.14 17.66
N ASP A 165 5.62 -20.62 16.67
CA ASP A 165 5.59 -21.17 15.31
C ASP A 165 5.57 -20.05 14.25
N ALA A 166 6.56 -20.08 13.35
CA ALA A 166 6.68 -19.15 12.23
C ALA A 166 5.66 -19.38 11.11
N SER A 167 5.04 -20.56 11.03
CA SER A 167 3.98 -20.86 10.05
C SER A 167 2.59 -20.40 10.49
N SER A 168 2.45 -19.98 11.75
CA SER A 168 1.15 -19.58 12.31
C SER A 168 0.64 -18.26 11.71
N ALA A 169 -0.68 -18.15 11.56
CA ALA A 169 -1.32 -16.90 11.15
C ALA A 169 -1.27 -15.89 12.30
N MET A 170 -0.56 -14.78 12.07
CA MET A 170 -0.36 -13.72 13.04
C MET A 170 -1.36 -12.58 12.85
N PHE A 171 -1.81 -11.99 13.97
CA PHE A 171 -2.62 -10.78 13.93
C PHE A 171 -2.18 -9.72 14.94
N LEU A 172 -2.34 -8.44 14.60
CA LEU A 172 -2.12 -7.30 15.49
C LEU A 172 -3.35 -6.40 15.49
N ILE A 173 -4.00 -6.25 16.63
CA ILE A 173 -5.20 -5.43 16.78
C ILE A 173 -5.04 -4.37 17.87
N ALA A 174 -5.70 -3.22 17.69
CA ALA A 174 -5.76 -2.19 18.71
C ALA A 174 -7.18 -1.59 18.83
N GLN A 175 -7.76 -1.63 20.04
CA GLN A 175 -9.13 -1.15 20.34
C GLN A 175 -9.16 -0.18 21.55
N GLY A 176 -9.81 0.98 21.39
CA GLY A 176 -9.87 2.04 22.41
C GLY A 176 -9.72 3.46 21.85
N ALA A 177 -9.76 4.48 22.72
CA ALA A 177 -9.79 5.89 22.31
C ALA A 177 -8.42 6.59 22.27
N GLN A 178 -7.47 6.18 23.12
CA GLN A 178 -6.11 6.73 23.16
C GLN A 178 -5.08 5.75 22.58
N LEU A 179 -5.45 5.13 21.46
CA LEU A 179 -4.50 4.35 20.69
C LEU A 179 -3.85 5.26 19.66
N GLY A 180 -2.53 5.22 19.64
CA GLY A 180 -1.67 5.91 18.70
C GLY A 180 -0.29 5.26 18.76
N GLY A 181 0.46 5.35 17.67
CA GLY A 181 1.77 4.74 17.63
C GLY A 181 2.33 4.48 16.25
N HIS A 182 3.35 3.63 16.25
CA HIS A 182 4.00 3.09 15.07
C HIS A 182 4.04 1.56 15.12
N LEU A 183 3.75 0.90 14.02
CA LEU A 183 4.15 -0.49 13.76
C LEU A 183 5.27 -0.47 12.73
N GLN A 184 6.39 -1.12 13.02
CA GLN A 184 7.42 -1.47 12.05
C GLN A 184 7.49 -3.01 11.91
N VAL A 185 7.51 -3.50 10.67
CA VAL A 185 7.70 -4.91 10.36
C VAL A 185 9.06 -5.10 9.70
N VAL A 186 9.94 -5.83 10.39
CA VAL A 186 11.35 -6.03 10.04
C VAL A 186 11.68 -7.51 9.85
N ALA A 187 12.68 -7.78 9.00
CA ALA A 187 13.25 -9.10 8.88
C ALA A 187 14.30 -9.34 9.99
N THR A 188 14.44 -10.58 10.46
CA THR A 188 15.46 -10.96 11.47
C THR A 188 16.20 -12.25 11.07
N SER A 189 17.17 -12.66 11.90
CA SER A 189 17.96 -13.89 11.72
C SER A 189 17.07 -15.11 11.41
N PRO A 190 17.48 -16.00 10.48
CA PRO A 190 16.65 -17.13 10.06
C PRO A 190 16.45 -18.19 11.16
N HIS A 191 17.27 -18.18 12.21
CA HIS A 191 17.14 -19.08 13.36
C HIS A 191 16.41 -18.43 14.55
N ALA A 192 15.96 -17.19 14.43
CA ALA A 192 15.12 -16.56 15.45
C ALA A 192 13.69 -17.09 15.39
N LEU A 193 12.98 -17.05 16.52
CA LEU A 193 11.52 -17.16 16.53
C LEU A 193 10.89 -15.81 16.13
N PRO A 194 9.68 -15.79 15.54
CA PRO A 194 8.93 -14.56 15.36
C PRO A 194 8.68 -13.92 16.73
N ARG A 195 8.97 -12.63 16.85
CA ARG A 195 8.75 -11.89 18.09
C ARG A 195 8.20 -10.50 17.83
N VAL A 196 7.51 -9.97 18.83
CA VAL A 196 7.02 -8.59 18.83
C VAL A 196 7.59 -7.90 20.06
N ASP A 197 8.42 -6.89 19.81
CA ASP A 197 8.93 -6.00 20.85
C ASP A 197 8.06 -4.75 20.86
N ILE A 198 7.69 -4.28 22.06
CA ILE A 198 6.72 -3.20 22.28
C ILE A 198 7.37 -2.20 23.22
N GLN A 199 7.40 -0.95 22.81
CA GLN A 199 7.78 0.18 23.64
C GLN A 199 6.53 1.05 23.86
N ALA A 200 6.13 1.22 25.12
CA ALA A 200 5.13 2.21 25.50
C ALA A 200 5.83 3.49 25.96
N ARG A 201 5.39 4.65 25.47
CA ARG A 201 5.83 5.99 25.90
C ARG A 201 4.63 6.70 26.53
N TYR A 202 4.82 7.26 27.72
CA TYR A 202 3.73 7.83 28.51
C TYR A 202 4.22 8.91 29.48
N CYS A 203 3.29 9.73 29.98
CA CYS A 203 3.57 10.80 30.94
C CYS A 203 3.25 10.43 32.40
N SER A 204 2.41 9.40 32.60
CA SER A 204 1.98 8.90 33.92
C SER A 204 1.73 7.39 33.88
N ALA A 205 2.25 6.65 34.87
CA ALA A 205 2.09 5.20 34.96
C ALA A 205 0.61 4.76 34.94
N ARG A 206 -0.28 5.58 35.53
CA ARG A 206 -1.73 5.38 35.54
C ARG A 206 -2.33 5.16 34.15
N VAL A 207 -1.74 5.72 33.10
CA VAL A 207 -2.20 5.57 31.71
C VAL A 207 -1.83 4.19 31.17
N LEU A 208 -0.60 3.74 31.47
CA LEU A 208 -0.14 2.39 31.15
C LEU A 208 -0.96 1.34 31.91
N ASP A 209 -1.21 1.55 33.20
CA ASP A 209 -1.99 0.65 34.08
C ASP A 209 -3.47 0.50 33.62
N ARG A 210 -4.02 1.53 32.96
CA ARG A 210 -5.37 1.48 32.35
C ARG A 210 -5.38 0.76 31.01
N SER A 211 -4.21 0.64 30.35
CA SER A 211 -4.06 -0.11 29.10
C SER A 211 -3.83 -1.59 29.38
N ALA A 212 -4.29 -2.45 28.46
CA ALA A 212 -3.97 -3.86 28.49
C ALA A 212 -3.29 -4.26 27.19
N VAL A 213 -2.11 -4.87 27.30
CA VAL A 213 -1.38 -5.44 26.17
C VAL A 213 -1.31 -6.95 26.39
N CYS A 214 -1.79 -7.71 25.41
CA CYS A 214 -2.03 -9.14 25.54
C CYS A 214 -1.50 -9.90 24.33
N GLN A 215 -0.78 -11.01 24.57
CA GLN A 215 -0.72 -12.10 23.61
C GLN A 215 -2.10 -12.74 23.53
N MET A 216 -2.64 -12.83 22.32
CA MET A 216 -4.00 -13.27 22.04
C MET A 216 -4.03 -14.55 21.21
N GLU A 217 -5.09 -15.31 21.40
CA GLU A 217 -5.39 -16.52 20.61
C GLU A 217 -6.84 -16.46 20.11
N GLN A 218 -7.03 -16.67 18.80
CA GLN A 218 -8.34 -16.75 18.17
C GLN A 218 -8.85 -18.19 18.13
N LYS A 219 -9.82 -18.50 19.02
CA LYS A 219 -10.43 -19.84 19.15
C LYS A 219 -10.93 -20.48 17.85
N LYS A 220 -11.26 -19.69 16.82
CA LYS A 220 -11.81 -20.20 15.54
C LYS A 220 -10.75 -20.62 14.53
N THR A 221 -9.57 -20.01 14.59
CA THR A 221 -8.52 -20.17 13.56
C THR A 221 -7.23 -20.75 14.11
N GLY A 222 -7.04 -20.75 15.44
CA GLY A 222 -5.75 -21.04 16.06
C GLY A 222 -4.71 -19.93 15.84
N SER A 223 -5.10 -18.80 15.25
CA SER A 223 -4.21 -17.65 15.06
C SER A 223 -3.74 -17.11 16.40
N VAL A 224 -2.46 -16.75 16.48
CA VAL A 224 -1.83 -16.13 17.65
C VAL A 224 -1.48 -14.68 17.29
N GLY A 225 -1.55 -13.75 18.23
CA GLY A 225 -1.36 -12.34 17.91
C GLY A 225 -1.13 -11.44 19.09
N LEU A 226 -1.11 -10.14 18.81
CA LEU A 226 -1.03 -9.07 19.80
C LEU A 226 -2.34 -8.27 19.81
N GLY A 227 -2.87 -8.01 21.01
CA GLY A 227 -3.93 -7.04 21.23
C GLY A 227 -3.50 -5.92 22.16
N ILE A 228 -3.76 -4.68 21.76
CA ILE A 228 -3.56 -3.47 22.57
C ILE A 228 -4.93 -2.84 22.85
N PHE A 229 -5.27 -2.68 24.12
CA PHE A 229 -6.57 -2.19 24.57
C PHE A 229 -6.40 -0.96 25.45
N THR A 230 -7.15 0.10 25.15
CA THR A 230 -7.27 1.28 26.03
C THR A 230 -8.75 1.58 26.28
N PRO A 231 -9.12 2.26 27.38
CA PRO A 231 -10.48 2.70 27.62
C PRO A 231 -11.09 3.48 26.43
N HIS A 232 -12.40 3.33 26.25
CA HIS A 232 -13.17 4.11 25.26
C HIS A 232 -13.35 5.58 25.65
N ALA A 233 -13.18 5.90 26.93
CA ALA A 233 -13.20 7.25 27.46
C ALA A 233 -12.06 7.39 28.49
N PHE A 234 -11.37 8.53 28.40
CA PHE A 234 -10.48 9.00 29.45
C PHE A 234 -11.13 10.22 30.10
N ASP A 235 -11.15 10.23 31.43
CA ASP A 235 -11.84 11.22 32.26
C ASP A 235 -11.05 12.53 32.27
N GLY A 236 -11.16 13.26 31.15
CA GLY A 236 -10.35 14.43 30.83
C GLY A 236 -9.25 14.09 29.81
N GLN A 237 -9.20 14.86 28.72
CA GLN A 237 -8.09 14.82 27.76
C GLN A 237 -6.91 15.65 28.28
N SER A 238 -6.38 15.27 29.45
CA SER A 238 -5.17 15.89 29.97
C SER A 238 -3.97 15.49 29.11
N ALA A 239 -3.02 16.40 28.92
CA ALA A 239 -1.74 16.09 28.27
C ALA A 239 -0.92 15.04 29.08
N THR A 240 -1.22 14.90 30.37
CA THR A 240 -0.67 13.83 31.25
C THR A 240 -1.17 12.43 30.89
N ASP A 241 -2.27 12.34 30.15
CA ASP A 241 -2.91 11.08 29.78
C ASP A 241 -2.50 10.67 28.36
N ALA A 242 -1.37 11.16 27.84
CA ALA A 242 -0.83 10.74 26.56
C ALA A 242 -0.14 9.37 26.67
N LEU A 243 -0.41 8.50 25.68
CA LEU A 243 0.16 7.18 25.52
C LEU A 243 0.45 6.93 24.03
N ASP A 244 1.66 6.45 23.73
CA ASP A 244 2.10 6.14 22.37
C ASP A 244 2.85 4.81 22.35
N PHE A 245 2.53 3.94 21.39
CA PHE A 245 3.10 2.60 21.28
C PHE A 245 3.98 2.47 20.04
N THR A 246 5.25 2.12 20.21
CA THR A 246 6.11 1.66 19.10
C THR A 246 6.20 0.14 19.16
N ILE A 247 5.71 -0.51 18.11
CA ILE A 247 5.64 -1.97 17.96
C ILE A 247 6.62 -2.39 16.86
N THR A 248 7.52 -3.31 17.16
CA THR A 248 8.43 -3.90 16.16
C THR A 248 8.15 -5.39 16.03
N LEU A 249 7.59 -5.81 14.89
CA LEU A 249 7.37 -7.21 14.54
C LEU A 249 8.60 -7.73 13.77
N PHE A 250 9.32 -8.65 14.38
CA PHE A 250 10.47 -9.34 13.80
C PHE A 250 10.02 -10.64 13.15
N LEU A 251 10.19 -10.74 11.83
CA LEU A 251 9.88 -11.91 11.03
C LEU A 251 11.18 -12.65 10.64
N PRO A 252 11.35 -13.91 11.06
CA PRO A 252 12.48 -14.73 10.65
C PRO A 252 12.59 -14.82 9.13
N THR A 253 13.82 -14.86 8.65
CA THR A 253 14.13 -15.07 7.23
C THR A 253 14.36 -16.55 6.94
N SER A 254 14.53 -16.92 5.67
CA SER A 254 14.99 -18.27 5.32
C SER A 254 16.52 -18.33 5.39
N SER A 255 17.09 -19.42 5.91
CA SER A 255 18.55 -19.56 6.05
C SER A 255 19.26 -19.63 4.70
N ASP A 256 18.67 -20.36 3.74
CA ASP A 256 19.36 -20.67 2.49
C ASP A 256 18.83 -19.78 1.35
N PRO A 257 19.70 -19.02 0.65
CA PRO A 257 19.30 -18.24 -0.51
C PRO A 257 18.85 -19.20 -1.64
N GLY A 258 17.53 -19.23 -1.89
CA GLY A 258 16.89 -20.14 -2.85
C GLY A 258 16.02 -21.23 -2.20
N SER A 259 16.08 -21.40 -0.88
CA SER A 259 15.04 -22.14 -0.16
C SER A 259 13.68 -21.43 -0.25
N ASN A 260 12.59 -22.16 -0.02
CA ASN A 260 11.25 -21.57 0.04
C ASN A 260 11.19 -20.55 1.17
N SER A 261 11.24 -19.25 0.85
CA SER A 261 11.13 -18.16 1.83
C SER A 261 9.96 -18.38 2.78
N ALA A 262 10.23 -18.23 4.09
CA ALA A 262 9.26 -18.40 5.16
C ALA A 262 7.94 -17.69 4.81
N VAL A 263 6.84 -18.42 4.95
CA VAL A 263 5.51 -18.04 4.46
C VAL A 263 4.63 -17.65 5.63
N TYR A 264 4.29 -16.37 5.70
CA TYR A 264 3.50 -15.81 6.78
C TYR A 264 2.08 -15.47 6.34
N ASN A 265 1.14 -15.57 7.26
CA ASN A 265 -0.14 -14.88 7.18
C ASN A 265 -0.15 -13.78 8.24
N LEU A 266 -0.37 -12.53 7.82
CA LEU A 266 -0.31 -11.37 8.71
C LEU A 266 -1.56 -10.50 8.51
N GLU A 267 -2.31 -10.29 9.59
CA GLU A 267 -3.43 -9.35 9.66
C GLU A 267 -3.13 -8.21 10.65
N THR A 268 -3.32 -6.96 10.25
CA THR A 268 -3.28 -5.82 11.16
C THR A 268 -4.59 -5.04 11.12
N ASN A 269 -5.09 -4.63 12.28
CA ASN A 269 -6.14 -3.63 12.42
C ASN A 269 -5.70 -2.63 13.49
N LEU A 270 -5.02 -1.58 13.02
CA LEU A 270 -4.35 -0.60 13.86
C LEU A 270 -4.78 0.82 13.42
N PRO A 271 -6.00 1.27 13.78
CA PRO A 271 -6.63 2.44 13.16
C PRO A 271 -5.82 3.74 13.23
N GLN A 272 -5.07 3.93 14.32
CA GLN A 272 -4.31 5.16 14.62
C GLN A 272 -2.79 4.95 14.64
N PHE A 273 -2.30 3.85 14.08
CA PHE A 273 -0.87 3.58 13.96
C PHE A 273 -0.38 3.87 12.55
N SER A 274 0.75 4.57 12.42
CA SER A 274 1.50 4.51 11.16
C SER A 274 2.10 3.11 11.04
N GLN A 275 2.06 2.51 9.85
CA GLN A 275 2.54 1.14 9.64
C GLN A 275 3.63 1.16 8.57
N SER A 276 4.85 0.77 8.95
CA SER A 276 6.00 0.64 8.06
C SER A 276 6.37 -0.84 7.87
N PHE A 277 6.72 -1.19 6.64
CA PHE A 277 7.27 -2.50 6.29
C PHE A 277 8.61 -2.26 5.60
N ASP A 278 9.65 -2.94 6.06
CA ASP A 278 11.01 -2.78 5.54
C ASP A 278 11.17 -3.46 4.16
N ALA A 279 12.41 -3.67 3.72
CA ALA A 279 12.73 -4.36 2.46
C ALA A 279 12.53 -5.89 2.61
N LEU A 280 11.28 -6.31 2.80
CA LEU A 280 10.91 -7.70 3.10
C LEU A 280 10.84 -8.60 1.86
N ARG A 281 10.57 -8.02 0.67
CA ARG A 281 10.35 -8.69 -0.63
C ARG A 281 11.15 -9.97 -0.87
N ASP A 282 12.48 -9.90 -0.70
CA ASP A 282 13.40 -10.95 -1.11
C ASP A 282 13.74 -11.94 0.03
N VAL A 283 13.28 -11.65 1.26
CA VAL A 283 13.66 -12.38 2.49
C VAL A 283 12.48 -12.97 3.27
N VAL A 284 11.27 -12.41 3.10
CA VAL A 284 10.02 -12.78 3.78
C VAL A 284 8.90 -12.80 2.76
N ARG A 285 8.13 -13.89 2.70
CA ARG A 285 6.96 -14.02 1.82
C ARG A 285 5.67 -14.08 2.64
N PHE A 286 4.66 -13.35 2.21
CA PHE A 286 3.30 -13.52 2.74
C PHE A 286 2.47 -14.42 1.81
N ASP A 287 1.66 -15.34 2.35
CA ASP A 287 0.55 -15.92 1.56
C ASP A 287 -0.66 -14.97 1.60
N GLN A 288 -0.99 -14.46 2.79
CA GLN A 288 -2.00 -13.44 3.00
C GLN A 288 -1.45 -12.29 3.84
N LEU A 289 -1.51 -11.08 3.28
CA LEU A 289 -1.14 -9.84 3.96
C LEU A 289 -2.36 -8.92 4.00
N LYS A 290 -2.95 -8.72 5.18
CA LYS A 290 -4.11 -7.85 5.40
C LYS A 290 -3.70 -6.71 6.33
N ILE A 291 -3.82 -5.47 5.86
CA ILE A 291 -3.37 -4.28 6.60
C ILE A 291 -4.51 -3.27 6.65
N GLU A 292 -5.04 -3.00 7.84
CA GLU A 292 -6.10 -2.03 8.07
C GLU A 292 -5.61 -0.86 8.95
N GLY A 293 -5.86 0.36 8.47
CA GLY A 293 -5.61 1.62 9.18
C GLY A 293 -6.73 2.64 8.95
N ARG A 294 -6.69 3.78 9.64
CA ARG A 294 -7.74 4.82 9.54
C ARG A 294 -7.23 6.26 9.50
N GLY A 295 -6.23 6.59 10.31
CA GLY A 295 -5.79 7.97 10.54
C GLY A 295 -4.30 8.25 10.30
N LYS A 296 -3.46 7.23 10.10
CA LYS A 296 -2.00 7.37 9.93
C LYS A 296 -1.50 6.57 8.72
N PRO A 297 -0.38 6.96 8.09
CA PRO A 297 0.04 6.39 6.80
C PRO A 297 0.42 4.91 6.88
N ILE A 298 0.25 4.21 5.75
CA ILE A 298 0.83 2.88 5.51
C ILE A 298 1.95 3.04 4.48
N HIS A 299 3.14 2.55 4.80
CA HIS A 299 4.31 2.61 3.95
C HIS A 299 5.00 1.24 3.85
N ALA A 300 5.25 0.75 2.64
CA ALA A 300 5.98 -0.48 2.41
C ALA A 300 7.21 -0.24 1.54
N LYS A 301 8.42 -0.36 2.07
CA LYS A 301 9.66 -0.19 1.31
C LYS A 301 9.72 -1.21 0.17
N SER A 302 9.50 -2.49 0.47
CA SER A 302 9.13 -3.49 -0.55
C SER A 302 8.58 -4.78 0.10
N VAL A 303 7.38 -5.22 -0.29
CA VAL A 303 6.76 -6.47 0.20
C VAL A 303 6.37 -7.41 -0.93
N PHE A 304 6.49 -8.73 -0.70
CA PHE A 304 5.99 -9.78 -1.59
C PHE A 304 4.85 -10.57 -0.91
N ALA A 305 3.68 -10.67 -1.54
CA ALA A 305 2.55 -11.45 -1.03
C ALA A 305 1.83 -12.25 -2.12
N ASN A 306 1.34 -13.46 -1.85
CA ASN A 306 0.46 -14.13 -2.81
C ASN A 306 -0.86 -13.34 -2.95
N ASN A 307 -1.47 -12.98 -1.82
CA ASN A 307 -2.65 -12.11 -1.73
C ASN A 307 -2.38 -10.97 -0.75
N ALA A 308 -2.68 -9.72 -1.14
CA ALA A 308 -2.55 -8.56 -0.26
C ALA A 308 -3.78 -7.65 -0.31
N THR A 309 -4.22 -7.18 0.86
CA THR A 309 -5.30 -6.21 1.03
C THR A 309 -4.83 -5.11 1.97
N VAL A 310 -4.74 -3.88 1.48
CA VAL A 310 -4.28 -2.70 2.24
C VAL A 310 -5.39 -1.65 2.21
N MET A 311 -5.91 -1.31 3.39
CA MET A 311 -7.06 -0.42 3.55
C MET A 311 -6.74 0.73 4.51
N ASN A 312 -6.98 1.98 4.09
CA ASN A 312 -6.77 3.15 4.95
C ASN A 312 -7.77 4.27 4.68
N ALA A 313 -8.61 4.63 5.65
CA ALA A 313 -9.65 5.64 5.43
C ALA A 313 -9.09 7.03 5.06
N ASN A 314 -8.16 7.58 5.85
CA ASN A 314 -7.80 9.02 5.78
C ASN A 314 -6.31 9.31 5.65
N ALA A 315 -5.45 8.30 5.48
CA ALA A 315 -4.01 8.51 5.33
C ALA A 315 -3.42 7.71 4.16
N LYS A 316 -2.29 8.21 3.65
CA LYS A 316 -1.65 7.73 2.41
C LYS A 316 -1.31 6.24 2.51
N ILE A 317 -1.57 5.51 1.42
CA ILE A 317 -0.93 4.22 1.14
C ILE A 317 0.22 4.49 0.16
N SER A 318 1.42 4.01 0.49
CA SER A 318 2.58 4.19 -0.38
C SER A 318 3.56 3.03 -0.28
N GLY A 319 4.37 2.81 -1.32
CA GLY A 319 5.43 1.80 -1.27
C GLY A 319 5.62 0.99 -2.54
N SER A 320 6.33 -0.12 -2.41
CA SER A 320 6.44 -1.15 -3.45
C SER A 320 5.73 -2.44 -3.04
N PHE A 321 4.72 -2.85 -3.81
CA PHE A 321 3.93 -4.06 -3.57
C PHE A 321 4.09 -5.04 -4.73
N GLU A 322 4.56 -6.25 -4.43
CA GLU A 322 4.68 -7.34 -5.40
C GLU A 322 3.69 -8.46 -5.04
N THR A 323 2.83 -8.87 -5.98
CA THR A 323 1.89 -9.98 -5.74
C THR A 323 1.78 -10.96 -6.89
N SER A 324 1.44 -12.22 -6.59
CA SER A 324 1.22 -13.25 -7.62
C SER A 324 -0.24 -13.60 -7.91
N SER A 325 -1.17 -13.36 -6.96
CA SER A 325 -2.58 -13.74 -7.11
C SER A 325 -3.50 -12.52 -7.04
N SER A 326 -3.45 -11.73 -5.96
CA SER A 326 -4.31 -10.55 -5.80
C SER A 326 -3.66 -9.42 -5.01
N LEU A 327 -3.96 -8.17 -5.40
CA LEU A 327 -3.65 -6.96 -4.65
C LEU A 327 -4.88 -6.03 -4.60
N ILE A 328 -5.27 -5.61 -3.40
CA ILE A 328 -6.29 -4.58 -3.18
C ILE A 328 -5.65 -3.44 -2.40
N LEU A 329 -5.66 -2.23 -2.96
CA LEU A 329 -5.26 -0.99 -2.30
C LEU A 329 -6.48 -0.07 -2.23
N SER A 330 -6.97 0.26 -1.03
CA SER A 330 -8.21 1.03 -0.87
C SER A 330 -8.05 2.16 0.14
N THR A 331 -8.45 3.37 -0.24
CA THR A 331 -8.57 4.50 0.68
C THR A 331 -9.92 5.21 0.52
N THR A 332 -10.18 6.22 1.35
CA THR A 332 -11.30 7.15 1.12
C THR A 332 -10.80 8.55 0.78
N ASN A 333 -9.92 9.11 1.62
CA ASN A 333 -9.58 10.54 1.60
C ASN A 333 -8.09 10.85 1.38
N ALA A 334 -7.26 9.85 1.06
CA ALA A 334 -5.80 10.03 0.98
C ALA A 334 -5.19 9.22 -0.17
N PRO A 335 -4.05 9.68 -0.74
CA PRO A 335 -3.58 9.17 -2.01
C PRO A 335 -3.03 7.76 -1.93
N VAL A 336 -3.02 7.08 -3.09
CA VAL A 336 -2.34 5.80 -3.30
C VAL A 336 -1.16 6.05 -4.22
N LEU A 337 0.06 6.08 -3.66
CA LEU A 337 1.31 6.36 -4.37
C LEU A 337 2.20 5.12 -4.34
N SER A 338 1.96 4.16 -5.24
CA SER A 338 2.49 2.79 -5.09
C SER A 338 3.06 2.20 -6.38
N SER A 339 4.30 1.72 -6.31
CA SER A 339 4.91 0.91 -7.37
C SER A 339 4.45 -0.54 -7.24
N ILE A 340 3.84 -1.08 -8.28
CA ILE A 340 3.15 -2.38 -8.23
C ILE A 340 3.79 -3.35 -9.22
N LYS A 341 4.01 -4.59 -8.77
CA LYS A 341 4.55 -5.68 -9.60
C LYS A 341 3.59 -6.88 -9.53
N LEU A 342 3.05 -7.30 -10.67
CA LEU A 342 2.09 -8.41 -10.74
C LEU A 342 2.72 -9.63 -11.43
N HIS A 343 2.77 -10.76 -10.72
CA HIS A 343 3.46 -11.99 -11.15
C HIS A 343 2.47 -13.11 -11.48
N HIS A 344 2.12 -13.23 -12.75
CA HIS A 344 1.31 -14.35 -13.22
C HIS A 344 2.11 -15.67 -13.16
N ARG A 345 1.77 -16.52 -12.18
CA ARG A 345 2.40 -17.83 -11.96
C ARG A 345 1.64 -19.03 -12.51
N ASN A 346 0.32 -18.90 -12.76
CA ASN A 346 -0.54 -20.03 -13.08
C ASN A 346 -1.41 -19.72 -14.29
N ILE A 347 -1.18 -20.44 -15.39
CA ILE A 347 -1.87 -20.26 -16.69
C ILE A 347 -3.41 -20.32 -16.62
N PHE A 348 -3.96 -20.96 -15.59
CA PHE A 348 -5.41 -21.10 -15.36
C PHE A 348 -5.99 -20.00 -14.46
N LYS A 349 -5.18 -19.17 -13.80
CA LYS A 349 -5.62 -18.10 -12.90
C LYS A 349 -5.24 -16.72 -13.42
N THR A 350 -6.12 -15.75 -13.22
CA THR A 350 -5.82 -14.34 -13.51
C THR A 350 -5.19 -13.70 -12.27
N THR A 351 -4.17 -12.87 -12.44
CA THR A 351 -3.63 -12.04 -11.35
C THR A 351 -4.44 -10.75 -11.28
N HIS A 352 -4.98 -10.43 -10.10
CA HIS A 352 -5.92 -9.33 -9.90
C HIS A 352 -5.29 -8.13 -9.20
N LEU A 353 -5.62 -6.92 -9.66
CA LEU A 353 -5.30 -5.67 -8.99
C LEU A 353 -6.56 -4.80 -8.88
N ARG A 354 -6.83 -4.26 -7.71
CA ARG A 354 -7.90 -3.28 -7.46
C ARG A 354 -7.35 -2.10 -6.68
N ILE A 355 -7.43 -0.90 -7.24
CA ILE A 355 -7.02 0.35 -6.59
C ILE A 355 -8.24 1.25 -6.45
N GLU A 356 -8.57 1.69 -5.23
CA GLU A 356 -9.75 2.51 -4.98
C GLU A 356 -9.48 3.67 -4.05
N THR A 357 -10.09 4.81 -4.36
CA THR A 357 -10.18 5.96 -3.46
C THR A 357 -11.42 6.78 -3.78
N CYS A 358 -11.81 7.72 -2.91
CA CYS A 358 -12.90 8.65 -3.22
C CYS A 358 -12.36 10.02 -3.62
N ASN A 359 -11.44 10.57 -2.83
CA ASN A 359 -11.14 12.00 -2.83
C ASN A 359 -9.66 12.36 -3.04
N ALA A 360 -8.78 11.38 -3.31
CA ALA A 360 -7.36 11.61 -3.48
C ALA A 360 -6.80 10.93 -4.74
N GLU A 361 -5.58 11.29 -5.12
CA GLU A 361 -4.96 10.81 -6.35
C GLU A 361 -4.55 9.33 -6.28
N ILE A 362 -4.56 8.69 -7.44
CA ILE A 362 -3.92 7.39 -7.67
C ILE A 362 -2.74 7.65 -8.60
N ASP A 363 -1.53 7.35 -8.13
CA ASP A 363 -0.32 7.27 -8.95
C ASP A 363 0.29 5.88 -8.81
N ALA A 364 0.23 5.11 -9.89
CA ALA A 364 0.52 3.68 -9.90
C ALA A 364 1.31 3.25 -11.15
N PRO A 365 2.66 3.23 -11.09
CA PRO A 365 3.48 2.47 -12.04
C PRO A 365 3.32 0.96 -11.79
N ILE A 366 2.80 0.24 -12.77
CA ILE A 366 2.42 -1.17 -12.70
C ILE A 366 3.26 -1.98 -13.70
N SER A 367 4.16 -2.81 -13.18
CA SER A 367 4.95 -3.76 -13.96
C SER A 367 4.29 -5.13 -13.97
N LEU A 368 4.13 -5.72 -15.15
CA LEU A 368 3.55 -7.06 -15.32
C LEU A 368 4.66 -8.08 -15.60
N PHE A 369 4.59 -9.25 -14.96
CA PHE A 369 5.56 -10.33 -15.06
C PHE A 369 4.87 -11.69 -15.18
N THR A 370 5.51 -12.63 -15.86
CA THR A 370 5.07 -14.03 -16.01
C THR A 370 6.20 -14.94 -15.56
N THR A 371 5.88 -16.05 -14.90
CA THR A 371 6.88 -17.10 -14.59
C THR A 371 6.81 -18.28 -15.56
N ALA A 372 6.14 -18.11 -16.71
CA ALA A 372 6.22 -19.08 -17.80
C ALA A 372 7.67 -19.16 -18.32
N ALA A 373 8.16 -20.37 -18.61
CA ALA A 373 9.56 -20.61 -18.99
C ALA A 373 10.01 -19.85 -20.26
N ASN A 374 9.08 -19.44 -21.12
CA ASN A 374 9.35 -18.64 -22.31
C ASN A 374 9.32 -17.12 -22.08
N GLY A 375 9.05 -16.66 -20.84
CA GLY A 375 8.90 -15.23 -20.51
C GLY A 375 7.70 -14.54 -21.16
N GLN A 376 6.71 -15.30 -21.66
CA GLN A 376 5.57 -14.77 -22.43
C GLN A 376 4.22 -15.08 -21.78
N GLY A 377 3.19 -14.34 -22.22
CA GLY A 377 1.81 -14.53 -21.78
C GLY A 377 1.51 -13.90 -20.43
N GLY A 378 0.62 -14.55 -19.68
CA GLY A 378 0.04 -14.03 -18.46
C GLY A 378 -1.34 -13.40 -18.65
N ARG A 379 -2.16 -13.46 -17.59
CA ARG A 379 -3.50 -12.90 -17.53
C ARG A 379 -3.59 -11.96 -16.33
N PHE A 380 -3.90 -10.70 -16.61
CA PHE A 380 -3.99 -9.63 -15.63
C PHE A 380 -5.36 -8.96 -15.73
N ASN A 381 -6.02 -8.75 -14.59
CA ASN A 381 -7.27 -8.01 -14.51
C ASN A 381 -7.11 -6.91 -13.46
N ILE A 382 -7.19 -5.66 -13.92
CA ILE A 382 -6.84 -4.47 -13.18
C ILE A 382 -8.05 -3.54 -13.17
N SER A 383 -8.52 -3.17 -11.98
CA SER A 383 -9.47 -2.08 -11.81
C SER A 383 -8.86 -0.94 -11.00
N ALA A 384 -9.12 0.30 -11.43
CA ALA A 384 -8.75 1.50 -10.71
C ALA A 384 -9.95 2.45 -10.68
N THR A 385 -10.32 2.93 -9.50
CA THR A 385 -11.50 3.80 -9.33
C THR A 385 -11.19 4.98 -8.41
N THR A 386 -11.51 6.19 -8.86
CA THR A 386 -11.58 7.38 -7.99
C THR A 386 -12.86 8.18 -8.26
N THR A 387 -13.26 9.09 -7.36
CA THR A 387 -14.44 9.94 -7.59
C THR A 387 -14.03 11.38 -7.90
N ASN A 388 -13.18 12.01 -7.07
CA ASN A 388 -12.96 13.45 -7.11
C ASN A 388 -11.53 13.88 -7.44
N ALA A 389 -10.60 12.96 -7.68
CA ALA A 389 -9.17 13.26 -7.81
C ALA A 389 -8.52 12.58 -9.03
N PRO A 390 -7.34 13.05 -9.48
CA PRO A 390 -6.72 12.55 -10.72
C PRO A 390 -6.25 11.09 -10.58
N MET A 391 -6.14 10.42 -11.73
CA MET A 391 -5.60 9.07 -11.83
C MET A 391 -4.48 9.04 -12.89
N THR A 392 -3.33 8.49 -12.49
CA THR A 392 -2.14 8.28 -13.31
C THR A 392 -1.76 6.80 -13.19
N MET A 393 -1.80 6.07 -14.32
CA MET A 393 -1.39 4.66 -14.36
C MET A 393 -0.42 4.43 -15.50
N THR A 394 0.77 3.93 -15.20
CA THR A 394 1.80 3.64 -16.21
C THR A 394 2.14 2.15 -16.23
N PHE A 395 2.38 1.60 -17.42
CA PHE A 395 2.76 0.20 -17.61
C PHE A 395 4.19 0.10 -18.18
N PRO A 396 5.23 0.38 -17.37
CA PRO A 396 6.62 0.42 -17.85
C PRO A 396 7.13 -0.93 -18.38
N SER A 397 6.58 -2.06 -17.93
CA SER A 397 6.91 -3.39 -18.47
C SER A 397 5.68 -4.30 -18.55
N ALA A 398 5.60 -5.08 -19.63
CA ALA A 398 4.65 -6.19 -19.76
C ALA A 398 5.26 -7.36 -20.56
N PRO A 399 4.92 -8.63 -20.26
CA PRO A 399 5.41 -9.76 -21.04
C PRO A 399 4.80 -9.75 -22.44
N ALA A 400 5.59 -10.11 -23.45
CA ALA A 400 5.05 -10.29 -24.80
C ALA A 400 3.91 -11.33 -24.78
N ARG A 401 2.82 -11.02 -25.48
CA ARG A 401 1.58 -11.82 -25.53
C ARG A 401 0.77 -11.89 -24.22
N SER A 402 1.03 -11.04 -23.22
CA SER A 402 0.15 -10.93 -22.05
C SER A 402 -1.27 -10.45 -22.41
N ILE A 403 -2.27 -10.96 -21.69
CA ILE A 403 -3.66 -10.51 -21.77
C ILE A 403 -3.90 -9.55 -20.61
N LEU A 404 -4.07 -8.26 -20.91
CA LEU A 404 -4.41 -7.21 -19.95
C LEU A 404 -5.88 -6.82 -20.10
N HIS A 405 -6.65 -7.00 -19.04
CA HIS A 405 -7.95 -6.36 -18.86
C HIS A 405 -7.78 -5.21 -17.87
N LEU A 406 -8.11 -3.99 -18.28
CA LEU A 406 -8.02 -2.78 -17.47
C LEU A 406 -9.37 -2.04 -17.49
N ASP A 407 -9.92 -1.71 -16.33
CA ASP A 407 -11.05 -0.78 -16.19
C ASP A 407 -10.66 0.36 -15.23
N ALA A 408 -10.50 1.57 -15.77
CA ALA A 408 -10.02 2.75 -15.05
C ALA A 408 -11.08 3.86 -15.07
N GLU A 409 -11.78 4.06 -13.95
CA GLU A 409 -12.86 5.03 -13.82
C GLU A 409 -12.50 6.19 -12.87
N THR A 410 -12.81 7.41 -13.30
CA THR A 410 -12.95 8.58 -12.43
C THR A 410 -14.26 9.31 -12.71
N LYS A 411 -14.73 10.17 -11.79
CA LYS A 411 -16.00 10.90 -12.01
C LYS A 411 -15.76 12.37 -12.31
N ASN A 412 -15.00 13.05 -11.47
CA ASN A 412 -14.86 14.50 -11.48
C ASN A 412 -13.44 15.02 -11.72
N SER A 413 -12.52 14.14 -12.13
CA SER A 413 -11.10 14.45 -12.31
C SER A 413 -10.52 13.77 -13.56
N PRO A 414 -9.33 14.15 -14.03
CA PRO A 414 -8.75 13.57 -15.22
C PRO A 414 -8.18 12.17 -14.94
N ALA A 415 -8.18 11.32 -15.98
CA ALA A 415 -7.49 10.04 -15.97
C ALA A 415 -6.46 10.01 -17.10
N SER A 416 -5.24 9.60 -16.79
CA SER A 416 -4.14 9.44 -17.73
C SER A 416 -3.55 8.03 -17.61
N VAL A 417 -3.50 7.30 -18.72
CA VAL A 417 -2.98 5.93 -18.77
C VAL A 417 -1.92 5.81 -19.86
N TRP A 418 -0.80 5.17 -19.52
CA TRP A 418 0.30 4.87 -20.44
C TRP A 418 0.46 3.36 -20.54
N LEU A 419 0.01 2.78 -21.66
CA LEU A 419 0.12 1.34 -21.90
C LEU A 419 1.55 0.97 -22.34
N ASN A 420 1.92 -0.28 -22.08
CA ASN A 420 3.18 -0.83 -22.59
C ASN A 420 3.07 -1.09 -24.10
N GLU A 421 4.16 -0.95 -24.84
CA GLU A 421 4.21 -1.26 -26.28
C GLU A 421 3.75 -2.70 -26.59
N ALA A 422 4.06 -3.65 -25.72
CA ALA A 422 3.67 -5.06 -25.84
C ALA A 422 2.16 -5.31 -25.70
N PHE A 423 1.36 -4.29 -25.34
CA PHE A 423 -0.10 -4.40 -25.30
C PHE A 423 -0.67 -4.72 -26.69
N GLU A 424 -1.62 -5.65 -26.72
CA GLU A 424 -2.40 -6.01 -27.90
C GLU A 424 -3.84 -6.30 -27.46
N GLY A 425 -4.79 -5.55 -27.99
CA GLY A 425 -6.15 -5.55 -27.45
C GLY A 425 -7.03 -4.44 -27.99
N ASP A 426 -8.28 -4.46 -27.57
CA ASP A 426 -9.26 -3.42 -27.87
C ASP A 426 -9.19 -2.35 -26.77
N PHE A 427 -9.48 -1.09 -27.12
CA PHE A 427 -9.65 -0.03 -26.12
C PHE A 427 -10.92 0.79 -26.34
N THR A 428 -11.51 1.26 -25.23
CA THR A 428 -12.71 2.09 -25.18
C THR A 428 -12.52 3.23 -24.19
N LEU A 429 -12.72 4.46 -24.66
CA LEU A 429 -12.53 5.69 -23.90
C LEU A 429 -13.86 6.45 -23.84
N PHE A 430 -14.20 6.95 -22.67
CA PHE A 430 -15.42 7.73 -22.47
C PHE A 430 -15.14 8.98 -21.64
N SER A 431 -15.25 10.16 -22.24
CA SER A 431 -15.05 11.45 -21.56
C SER A 431 -15.61 12.61 -22.36
N ASN A 432 -16.03 13.70 -21.72
CA ASN A 432 -16.37 14.94 -22.42
C ASN A 432 -15.23 15.46 -23.33
N VAL A 433 -13.97 15.14 -23.01
CA VAL A 433 -12.76 15.50 -23.77
C VAL A 433 -11.78 14.32 -23.76
N VAL A 434 -11.71 13.58 -24.85
CA VAL A 434 -10.73 12.48 -25.02
C VAL A 434 -9.53 12.97 -25.82
N LEU A 435 -8.33 12.70 -25.31
CA LEU A 435 -7.05 12.85 -25.98
C LEU A 435 -6.42 11.46 -26.14
N VAL A 436 -6.11 11.07 -27.37
CA VAL A 436 -5.36 9.85 -27.70
C VAL A 436 -4.01 10.29 -28.24
N ASP A 437 -2.99 10.25 -27.39
CA ASP A 437 -1.62 10.53 -27.77
C ASP A 437 -1.00 9.23 -28.27
N GLN A 438 -0.99 9.04 -29.59
CA GLN A 438 -0.09 8.05 -30.19
C GLN A 438 1.34 8.51 -29.92
N LEU A 439 2.16 7.66 -29.29
CA LEU A 439 3.57 7.99 -29.07
C LEU A 439 4.23 8.20 -30.45
N PRO A 440 4.84 9.37 -30.71
CA PRO A 440 5.35 9.68 -32.03
C PRO A 440 6.59 8.83 -32.33
N TYR A 441 6.58 8.18 -33.50
CA TYR A 441 7.70 7.44 -34.13
C TYR A 441 7.87 5.99 -33.60
N VAL A 442 7.65 4.88 -34.33
CA VAL A 442 7.97 4.47 -35.74
C VAL A 442 9.47 4.29 -35.95
N ASP A 443 10.04 3.19 -36.44
CA ASP A 443 9.62 1.78 -36.64
C ASP A 443 10.90 0.97 -36.97
N ILE A 444 10.85 -0.37 -36.93
CA ILE A 444 11.87 -1.21 -37.60
C ILE A 444 11.32 -2.25 -38.60
N ARG A 445 10.05 -2.69 -38.54
CA ARG A 445 9.47 -3.69 -39.50
C ARG A 445 7.94 -3.58 -39.78
N LYS A 446 7.28 -2.45 -39.52
CA LYS A 446 5.87 -2.13 -39.86
C LYS A 446 4.79 -3.05 -39.26
N LEU A 447 5.07 -3.70 -38.13
CA LEU A 447 4.18 -4.74 -37.59
C LEU A 447 3.11 -4.27 -36.59
N ARG A 448 3.22 -3.10 -35.94
CA ARG A 448 2.17 -2.62 -35.02
C ARG A 448 1.18 -1.71 -35.74
N THR A 449 -0.12 -1.89 -35.54
CA THR A 449 -1.15 -0.89 -35.93
C THR A 449 -2.00 -0.50 -34.73
N VAL A 450 -2.39 0.77 -34.71
CA VAL A 450 -3.25 1.39 -33.69
C VAL A 450 -4.37 2.11 -34.43
N ASP A 451 -5.46 1.39 -34.63
CA ASP A 451 -6.60 1.83 -35.43
C ASP A 451 -7.72 2.29 -34.49
N TRP A 452 -8.18 3.53 -34.61
CA TRP A 452 -9.21 4.09 -33.73
C TRP A 452 -10.19 5.01 -34.44
N GLN A 453 -11.39 5.10 -33.87
CA GLN A 453 -12.50 5.89 -34.40
C GLN A 453 -13.25 6.56 -33.24
N SER A 454 -13.53 7.85 -33.38
CA SER A 454 -14.47 8.57 -32.51
C SER A 454 -15.91 8.33 -32.97
N ASP A 455 -16.81 7.94 -32.06
CA ASP A 455 -18.23 7.78 -32.40
C ASP A 455 -18.91 9.15 -32.46
N LEU A 456 -19.15 9.65 -33.67
CA LEU A 456 -19.82 10.93 -33.91
C LEU A 456 -21.25 10.99 -33.34
N LYS A 457 -21.90 9.84 -33.06
CA LYS A 457 -23.22 9.78 -32.41
C LYS A 457 -23.12 9.90 -30.89
N ARG A 458 -21.95 9.59 -30.30
CA ARG A 458 -21.68 9.63 -28.87
C ARG A 458 -20.48 10.54 -28.60
N LEU A 459 -20.74 11.84 -28.53
CA LEU A 459 -19.75 12.85 -28.14
C LEU A 459 -18.94 12.37 -26.93
N GLY A 460 -17.62 12.25 -27.11
CA GLY A 460 -16.72 11.81 -26.06
C GLY A 460 -16.45 10.30 -25.99
N PHE A 461 -16.99 9.50 -26.90
CA PHE A 461 -16.70 8.07 -27.01
C PHE A 461 -15.68 7.80 -28.13
N VAL A 462 -14.59 7.12 -27.78
CA VAL A 462 -13.59 6.63 -28.74
C VAL A 462 -13.42 5.13 -28.55
N LYS A 463 -13.41 4.38 -29.65
CA LYS A 463 -13.03 2.96 -29.67
C LYS A 463 -11.83 2.78 -30.59
N GLY A 464 -10.90 1.91 -30.22
CA GLY A 464 -9.85 1.47 -31.11
C GLY A 464 -9.38 0.05 -30.81
N GLU A 465 -8.41 -0.40 -31.60
CA GLU A 465 -7.69 -1.66 -31.42
C GLU A 465 -6.19 -1.46 -31.63
N VAL A 466 -5.41 -2.26 -30.92
CA VAL A 466 -3.96 -2.40 -31.07
C VAL A 466 -3.70 -3.82 -31.53
N ARG A 467 -2.98 -3.95 -32.65
CA ARG A 467 -2.68 -5.24 -33.29
C ARG A 467 -1.21 -5.34 -33.66
N TRP A 468 -0.67 -6.55 -33.52
CA TRP A 468 0.63 -6.91 -34.08
C TRP A 468 0.42 -7.83 -35.29
N LYS A 469 0.86 -7.38 -36.48
CA LYS A 469 0.94 -8.13 -37.75
C LYS A 469 2.01 -9.22 -37.69
N MET A 470 1.93 -10.11 -36.70
CA MET A 470 2.69 -11.35 -36.72
C MET A 470 2.12 -12.25 -37.84
N PRO A 471 2.97 -12.92 -38.64
CA PRO A 471 2.48 -13.97 -39.53
C PRO A 471 1.82 -15.07 -38.68
N ILE A 472 0.53 -15.33 -38.91
CA ILE A 472 -0.27 -16.25 -38.10
C ILE A 472 0.08 -17.69 -38.48
N LEU A 473 1.17 -18.20 -37.92
CA LEU A 473 1.51 -19.63 -37.93
C LEU A 473 0.48 -20.40 -37.11
N GLY A 474 -0.62 -20.83 -37.76
CA GLY A 474 -1.59 -21.78 -37.19
C GLY A 474 -3.04 -21.31 -37.01
N GLY A 475 -3.47 -20.18 -37.59
CA GLY A 475 -4.88 -19.80 -37.76
C GLY A 475 -5.74 -19.50 -36.51
N ALA A 476 -5.32 -19.89 -35.31
CA ALA A 476 -6.07 -19.66 -34.08
C ALA A 476 -6.13 -18.17 -33.72
N LYS A 477 -7.33 -17.65 -33.48
CA LYS A 477 -7.52 -16.28 -32.96
C LYS A 477 -6.92 -16.19 -31.55
N LYS A 478 -5.81 -15.46 -31.42
CA LYS A 478 -5.16 -15.18 -30.14
C LYS A 478 -6.15 -14.42 -29.22
N PRO A 479 -6.24 -14.76 -27.91
CA PRO A 479 -6.98 -13.94 -26.95
C PRO A 479 -6.31 -12.57 -26.79
N LEU A 480 -7.13 -11.53 -26.69
CA LEU A 480 -6.72 -10.14 -26.76
C LEU A 480 -7.08 -9.41 -25.46
N GLY A 481 -6.27 -8.40 -25.10
CA GLY A 481 -6.57 -7.52 -23.97
C GLY A 481 -7.77 -6.61 -24.22
N SER A 482 -8.28 -5.98 -23.16
CA SER A 482 -9.32 -4.95 -23.24
C SER A 482 -9.04 -3.82 -22.26
N VAL A 483 -8.91 -2.60 -22.76
CA VAL A 483 -8.72 -1.40 -21.93
C VAL A 483 -9.99 -0.54 -21.96
N ARG A 484 -10.52 -0.21 -20.79
CA ARG A 484 -11.63 0.71 -20.61
C ARG A 484 -11.17 1.83 -19.71
N ILE A 485 -11.40 3.07 -20.14
CA ILE A 485 -11.09 4.26 -19.35
C ILE A 485 -12.28 5.21 -19.44
N SER A 486 -12.73 5.74 -18.30
CA SER A 486 -13.90 6.63 -18.23
C SER A 486 -13.68 7.82 -17.28
N THR A 487 -14.17 8.99 -17.69
CA THR A 487 -14.38 10.15 -16.80
C THR A 487 -15.64 10.92 -17.17
N ASN A 488 -16.47 11.28 -16.18
CA ASN A 488 -17.74 11.94 -16.45
C ASN A 488 -17.61 13.45 -16.67
N ASN A 489 -16.69 14.12 -15.97
CA ASN A 489 -16.63 15.59 -15.91
C ASN A 489 -15.23 16.21 -16.17
N SER A 490 -14.22 15.42 -16.53
CA SER A 490 -12.88 15.93 -16.89
C SER A 490 -12.39 15.34 -18.23
N PHE A 491 -11.14 15.63 -18.59
CA PHE A 491 -10.47 15.06 -19.77
C PHE A 491 -9.86 13.67 -19.48
N LEU A 492 -9.69 12.89 -20.55
CA LEU A 492 -9.08 11.56 -20.53
C LEU A 492 -7.88 11.57 -21.46
N LYS A 493 -6.74 11.06 -20.98
CA LYS A 493 -5.55 10.86 -21.80
C LYS A 493 -5.17 9.38 -21.88
N LEU A 494 -5.07 8.85 -23.09
CA LEU A 494 -4.50 7.52 -23.33
C LEU A 494 -3.25 7.65 -24.19
N HIS A 495 -2.16 7.04 -23.72
CA HIS A 495 -0.94 6.80 -24.49
C HIS A 495 -0.85 5.31 -24.85
N VAL A 496 -0.61 5.03 -26.14
CA VAL A 496 -0.57 3.68 -26.74
C VAL A 496 0.66 3.52 -27.62
#